data_AF-A0AAV1ZYK1-F1
#
_entry.id   AF-A0AAV1ZYK1-F1
#
_cell.length_a   1.000
_cell.length_b   1.000
_cell.length_c   1.000
_cell.angle_alpha   90.00
_cell.angle_beta   90.00
_cell.angle_gamma   90.00
#
_symmetry.space_group_name_H-M   'P 1'
#
loop_
_entity.id
_entity.type
_entity.pdbx_description
1 polymer ?
#
loop_
_entity_poly.entity_id
_entity_poly.type
_entity_poly.pdbx_seq_one_letter_code
_entity_poly.pdbx_strand_id
1 'polypeptide(L)'
;MTFQYETCLKSIYHRYFRVIPAEMFLKTFASDRSRMRNPDGTWIKDPPPYPCLSTPESTNNIDEFISMDPSVGVGEILNLNQFLEKFL
;
A
#
# COMPACT_ATOMS: atom_id res chain seq x y z
N MET A 1 -22.11 -2.05 -0.86
CA MET A 1 -21.06 -1.37 -0.07
C MET A 1 -19.86 -2.30 -0.03
N THR A 2 -18.68 -1.87 -0.49
CA THR A 2 -17.49 -2.75 -0.66
C THR A 2 -16.88 -3.21 0.66
N PHE A 3 -16.99 -2.40 1.72
CA PHE A 3 -16.50 -2.75 3.06
C PHE A 3 -17.67 -3.18 3.97
N GLN A 4 -17.61 -4.40 4.50
CA GLN A 4 -18.51 -4.87 5.56
C GLN A 4 -18.06 -4.36 6.94
N TYR A 5 -18.90 -4.43 7.96
CA TYR A 5 -18.53 -4.03 9.32
C TYR A 5 -17.40 -4.90 9.90
N GLU A 6 -16.52 -4.30 10.71
CA GLU A 6 -15.41 -5.03 11.36
C GLU A 6 -15.89 -6.09 12.36
N THR A 7 -17.07 -5.91 12.92
CA THR A 7 -17.69 -6.86 13.87
C THR A 7 -18.00 -8.22 13.25
N CYS A 8 -18.10 -8.30 11.92
CA CYS A 8 -18.32 -9.55 11.19
C CYS A 8 -17.01 -10.29 10.88
N LEU A 9 -15.85 -9.71 11.20
CA LEU A 9 -14.53 -10.24 10.87
C LEU A 9 -13.74 -10.59 12.14
N LYS A 10 -12.87 -11.61 12.03
CA LYS A 10 -11.84 -11.83 13.05
C LYS A 10 -10.89 -10.63 13.08
N SER A 11 -10.36 -10.29 14.25
CA SER A 11 -9.48 -9.12 14.43
C SER A 11 -8.27 -9.11 13.50
N ILE A 12 -7.71 -10.27 13.17
CA ILE A 12 -6.60 -10.41 12.21
C ILE A 12 -6.94 -9.97 10.78
N TYR A 13 -8.24 -9.84 10.47
CA TYR A 13 -8.75 -9.37 9.18
C TYR A 13 -9.35 -7.97 9.27
N HIS A 14 -9.19 -7.28 10.41
CA HIS A 14 -9.60 -5.90 10.52
C HIS A 14 -8.78 -5.03 9.58
N ARG A 15 -9.46 -4.14 8.87
CA ARG A 15 -8.84 -3.37 7.79
C ARG A 15 -8.28 -2.07 8.32
N TYR A 16 -7.12 -1.75 7.78
CA TYR A 16 -6.46 -0.48 7.97
C TYR A 16 -6.21 0.15 6.60
N PHE A 17 -6.21 1.47 6.58
CA PHE A 17 -6.10 2.29 5.40
C PHE A 17 -4.96 3.27 5.60
N ARG A 18 -3.87 3.09 4.84
CA ARG A 18 -2.87 4.15 4.71
C ARG A 18 -3.36 5.15 3.67
N VAL A 19 -3.64 6.37 4.11
CA VAL A 19 -4.13 7.46 3.26
C VAL A 19 -3.00 8.42 2.98
N ILE A 20 -2.69 8.59 1.69
CA ILE A 20 -1.53 9.36 1.22
C ILE A 20 -2.03 10.39 0.22
N PRO A 21 -1.70 11.69 0.39
CA PRO A 21 -1.97 12.68 -0.62
C PRO A 21 -1.34 12.29 -1.97
N ALA A 22 -2.08 12.45 -3.06
CA ALA A 22 -1.64 12.00 -4.39
C ALA A 22 -0.27 12.57 -4.79
N GLU A 23 -0.03 13.86 -4.53
CA GLU A 23 1.25 14.50 -4.81
C GLU A 23 2.41 13.85 -4.04
N MET A 24 2.17 13.50 -2.78
CA MET A 24 3.16 12.81 -1.94
C MET A 24 3.43 11.40 -2.45
N PHE A 25 2.38 10.66 -2.85
CA PHE A 25 2.54 9.34 -3.46
C PHE A 25 3.39 9.40 -4.72
N LEU A 26 3.09 10.32 -5.65
CA LEU A 26 3.86 10.50 -6.89
C LEU A 26 5.33 10.88 -6.63
N LYS A 27 5.61 11.63 -5.56
CA LYS A 27 6.97 12.05 -5.20
C LYS A 27 7.80 10.97 -4.51
N THR A 28 7.16 10.04 -3.79
CA THR A 28 7.85 9.16 -2.83
C THR A 28 7.73 7.67 -3.14
N PHE A 29 6.76 7.24 -3.95
CA PHE A 29 6.55 5.81 -4.23
C PHE A 29 7.56 5.26 -5.24
N ALA A 30 8.19 4.15 -4.87
CA ALA A 30 9.10 3.40 -5.73
C ALA A 30 8.85 1.88 -5.62
N SER A 31 8.89 1.17 -6.75
CA SER A 31 8.85 -0.28 -6.77
C SER A 31 9.60 -0.84 -7.98
N ASP A 32 10.62 -1.65 -7.69
CA ASP A 32 11.39 -2.42 -8.67
C ASP A 32 10.66 -3.69 -9.13
N ARG A 33 9.47 -3.97 -8.58
CA ARG A 33 8.61 -5.13 -8.83
C ARG A 33 9.22 -6.47 -8.40
N SER A 34 10.34 -6.49 -7.68
CA SER A 34 11.00 -7.71 -7.21
C SER A 34 10.07 -8.64 -6.42
N ARG A 35 9.14 -8.08 -5.64
CA ARG A 35 8.09 -8.82 -4.89
C ARG A 35 7.18 -9.68 -5.76
N MET A 36 7.04 -9.35 -7.05
CA MET A 36 6.22 -10.10 -8.01
C MET A 36 7.01 -11.19 -8.75
N ARG A 37 8.27 -11.42 -8.39
CA ARG A 37 9.11 -12.47 -8.96
C ARG A 37 9.11 -13.70 -8.06
N ASN A 38 8.93 -14.87 -8.66
CA ASN A 38 9.14 -16.15 -8.00
C ASN A 38 10.64 -16.37 -7.73
N PRO A 39 11.01 -17.29 -6.82
CA PRO A 39 12.41 -17.65 -6.57
C PRO A 39 13.17 -18.13 -7.82
N ASP A 40 12.47 -18.69 -8.81
CA ASP A 40 13.04 -19.12 -10.10
C ASP A 40 13.22 -17.98 -11.12
N GLY A 41 12.86 -16.74 -10.74
CA GLY A 41 12.97 -15.54 -11.56
C GLY A 41 11.79 -15.29 -12.50
N THR A 42 10.80 -16.20 -12.57
CA THR A 42 9.56 -16.01 -13.32
C THR A 42 8.62 -15.01 -12.65
N TRP A 43 7.68 -14.46 -13.41
CA TRP A 43 6.70 -13.50 -12.88
C TRP A 43 5.47 -14.22 -12.32
N ILE A 44 5.01 -13.83 -11.12
CA ILE A 44 3.73 -14.29 -10.56
C ILE A 44 2.57 -13.82 -11.45
N LYS A 45 2.69 -12.59 -11.98
CA LYS A 45 1.86 -12.02 -13.04
C LYS A 45 2.70 -11.10 -13.90
N ASP A 46 2.34 -11.01 -15.18
CA ASP A 46 3.04 -10.16 -16.14
C ASP A 46 3.16 -8.72 -15.62
N PRO A 47 4.38 -8.14 -15.63
CA PRO A 47 4.58 -6.78 -15.16
C PRO A 47 3.96 -5.78 -16.16
N PRO A 48 3.57 -4.60 -15.69
CA PRO A 48 3.14 -3.54 -16.59
C PRO A 48 4.23 -3.20 -17.63
N PRO A 49 3.85 -2.83 -18.88
CA PRO A 49 4.79 -2.65 -19.98
C PRO A 49 5.63 -1.36 -19.90
N TYR A 50 5.34 -0.47 -18.95
CA TYR A 50 6.15 0.71 -18.68
C TYR A 50 7.30 0.40 -17.70
N PRO A 51 8.36 1.22 -17.65
CA PRO A 51 9.47 1.04 -16.71
C PRO A 51 9.03 1.01 -15.24
N CYS A 52 9.86 0.45 -14.36
CA CYS A 52 9.61 0.50 -12.92
C CYS A 52 9.51 1.95 -12.42
N LEU A 53 8.65 2.18 -11.43
CA LEU A 53 8.53 3.48 -10.78
C LEU A 53 9.67 3.61 -9.76
N SER A 54 10.40 4.71 -9.83
CA SER A 54 11.51 5.02 -8.93
C SER A 54 11.55 6.51 -8.65
N THR A 55 12.09 6.89 -7.50
CA THR A 55 12.36 8.28 -7.14
C THR A 55 13.88 8.49 -7.02
N PRO A 56 14.36 9.74 -6.90
CA PRO A 56 15.77 9.98 -6.59
C PRO A 56 16.25 9.31 -5.29
N GLU A 57 15.35 9.10 -4.34
CA GLU A 57 15.65 8.58 -2.99
C GLU A 57 15.53 7.06 -2.90
N SER A 58 14.72 6.41 -3.74
CA SER A 58 14.49 4.97 -3.66
C SER A 58 14.13 4.33 -5.01
N THR A 59 14.58 3.09 -5.19
CA THR A 59 14.15 2.21 -6.29
C THR A 59 13.09 1.20 -5.85
N ASN A 60 12.92 0.97 -4.54
CA ASN A 60 11.94 0.05 -4.00
C ASN A 60 11.65 0.35 -2.53
N ASN A 61 10.45 0.85 -2.24
CA ASN A 61 9.97 1.10 -0.88
C ASN A 61 8.51 0.64 -0.68
N ILE A 62 8.00 -0.24 -1.55
CA ILE A 62 6.61 -0.70 -1.52
C ILE A 62 6.17 -1.23 -0.13
N ASP A 63 7.07 -1.86 0.61
CA ASP A 63 6.76 -2.39 1.95
C ASP A 63 6.45 -1.28 2.96
N GLU A 64 6.98 -0.07 2.79
CA GLU A 64 6.64 1.09 3.63
C GLU A 64 5.20 1.57 3.39
N PHE A 65 4.70 1.40 2.16
CA PHE A 65 3.32 1.75 1.78
C PHE A 65 2.33 0.66 2.18
N ILE A 66 2.77 -0.60 2.24
CA ILE A 66 1.96 -1.74 2.71
C ILE A 66 1.89 -1.78 4.25
N SER A 67 2.98 -1.37 4.93
CA SER A 67 3.05 -1.37 6.38
C SER A 67 1.92 -0.55 6.99
N MET A 68 1.29 -1.10 8.04
CA MET A 68 0.29 -0.41 8.85
C MET A 68 0.86 0.06 10.20
N ASP A 69 2.18 0.13 10.32
CA ASP A 69 2.88 0.78 11.43
C ASP A 69 2.91 2.31 11.19
N PRO A 70 2.34 3.14 12.08
CA PRO A 70 2.30 4.59 11.92
C PRO A 70 3.68 5.26 12.00
N SER A 71 4.72 4.56 12.48
CA SER A 71 6.10 5.04 12.47
C SER A 71 6.84 4.80 11.15
N VAL A 72 6.22 4.07 10.20
CA VAL A 72 6.82 3.69 8.92
C VAL A 72 6.13 4.44 7.78
N GLY A 73 6.91 4.87 6.78
CA GLY A 73 6.41 5.43 5.52
C GLY A 73 5.76 6.80 5.67
N VAL A 74 4.92 7.15 4.69
CA VAL A 74 4.25 8.46 4.59
C VAL A 74 2.73 8.34 4.69
N GLY A 75 2.06 9.48 4.90
CA GLY A 75 0.61 9.54 5.05
C GLY A 75 0.13 9.19 6.45
N GLU A 76 -1.18 9.04 6.59
CA GLU A 76 -1.85 8.68 7.84
C GLU A 76 -2.42 7.27 7.77
N ILE A 77 -2.60 6.62 8.91
CA ILE A 77 -3.22 5.29 8.99
C ILE A 77 -4.53 5.42 9.74
N LEU A 78 -5.60 4.93 9.13
CA LEU A 78 -6.95 4.94 9.68
C LEU A 78 -7.48 3.51 9.75
N ASN A 79 -8.23 3.19 10.80
CA ASN A 79 -9.11 2.02 10.77
C ASN A 79 -10.38 2.34 9.96
N LEU A 80 -11.24 1.34 9.73
CA LEU A 80 -12.47 1.53 8.96
C LEU A 80 -13.36 2.66 9.51
N ASN A 81 -13.59 2.73 10.82
CA ASN A 81 -14.46 3.75 11.40
C ASN A 81 -13.90 5.15 11.20
N GLN A 82 -12.61 5.34 11.45
CA GLN A 82 -11.90 6.62 11.24
C GLN A 82 -11.91 7.03 9.77
N PHE A 83 -11.73 6.06 8.85
CA PHE A 83 -11.78 6.33 7.42
C PHE A 83 -13.19 6.77 6.99
N LEU A 84 -14.23 6.09 7.47
CA LEU A 84 -15.62 6.45 7.17
C LEU A 84 -15.94 7.84 7.73
N GLU A 85 -15.63 8.12 8.99
CA GLU A 85 -15.86 9.42 9.62
C GLU A 85 -15.18 10.58 8.88
N LYS A 86 -14.00 10.34 8.30
CA LYS A 86 -13.23 11.37 7.61
C LYS A 86 -13.73 11.69 6.19
N PHE A 87 -14.28 10.69 5.50
CA PHE A 87 -14.52 10.79 4.05
C PHE A 87 -15.96 10.52 3.61
N LEU A 88 -16.85 10.13 4.51
CA LEU A 88 -18.29 9.91 4.26
C LEU A 88 -19.15 10.63 5.30
#